data_AF-A0A329UKM9-F1
#
_entry.id   AF-A0A329UKM9-F1
#
_cell.length_a   1.000
_cell.length_b   1.000
_cell.length_c   1.000
_cell.angle_alpha   90.00
_cell.angle_beta   90.00
_cell.angle_gamma   90.00
#
_symmetry.space_group_name_H-M   'P 1'
#
loop_
_entity.id
_entity.type
_entity.pdbx_description
1 polymer ?
#
loop_
_entity_poly.entity_id
_entity_poly.type
_entity_poly.pdbx_seq_one_letter_code
_entity_poly.pdbx_strand_id
1 'polypeptide(L)'
;MDMIEQKANVAQYNPTIDVMNIAACIAVVALHVNGGIWGFTRNLNWAIMLITECVCYWAVPVFFMITGATLLDYRLRYSTKVFFQKRFTKTGIPFVFWSIVSIFWAVYISHYLPPDVLSNLGVFLDAIVNTKGMSIYWFFPPLFALYLVIPVFSQISEDKRKNTFLYGSAIAFIICSCLPLLLSFLKVSFNMPVIGGGDTADIFSSAIT
;
A
#
# COMPACT_ATOMS: atom_id res chain seq x y z
N MET A 1 8.02 39.55 -25.61
CA MET A 1 7.77 39.18 -24.20
C MET A 1 6.89 37.93 -24.16
N ASP A 2 7.15 36.83 -24.85
CA ASP A 2 8.33 35.96 -25.09
C ASP A 2 8.62 34.95 -23.99
N MET A 3 7.97 33.79 -24.12
CA MET A 3 8.41 32.39 -23.89
C MET A 3 9.25 31.99 -22.65
N ILE A 4 9.61 32.91 -21.77
CA ILE A 4 10.40 32.65 -20.57
C ILE A 4 9.49 32.46 -19.36
N GLU A 5 8.33 33.11 -19.33
CA GLU A 5 7.38 33.01 -18.21
C GLU A 5 6.63 31.65 -18.17
N GLN A 6 6.65 30.90 -19.27
CA GLN A 6 6.03 29.57 -19.33
C GLN A 6 6.94 28.43 -18.83
N LYS A 7 8.20 28.72 -18.47
CA LYS A 7 9.18 27.71 -18.00
C LYS A 7 9.40 27.66 -16.49
N ALA A 8 8.58 28.33 -15.70
CA ALA A 8 8.76 28.42 -14.25
C ALA A 8 7.59 27.85 -13.44
N ASN A 9 6.90 26.80 -13.92
CA ASN A 9 6.16 25.92 -13.00
C ASN A 9 7.15 24.88 -12.43
N VAL A 10 8.20 25.38 -11.78
CA VAL A 10 9.12 24.57 -10.98
C VAL A 10 8.24 23.98 -9.89
N ALA A 11 8.16 22.65 -9.81
CA ALA A 11 7.40 21.94 -8.79
C ALA A 11 7.69 22.60 -7.44
N GLN A 12 6.71 23.33 -6.90
CA GLN A 12 6.93 24.16 -5.73
C GLN A 12 7.37 23.23 -4.59
N TYR A 13 8.54 23.50 -4.02
CA TYR A 13 9.07 22.73 -2.91
C TYR A 13 8.07 22.82 -1.74
N ASN A 14 7.47 21.67 -1.37
CA ASN A 14 6.48 21.62 -0.30
C ASN A 14 7.07 20.88 0.91
N PRO A 15 7.64 21.60 1.89
CA PRO A 15 8.27 20.99 3.06
C PRO A 15 7.29 20.12 3.86
N THR A 16 5.99 20.38 3.78
CA THR A 16 4.96 19.58 4.45
C THR A 16 4.97 18.13 3.98
N ILE A 17 5.09 17.90 2.66
CA ILE A 17 5.11 16.55 2.09
C ILE A 17 6.35 15.80 2.55
N ASP A 18 7.49 16.47 2.63
CA ASP A 18 8.75 15.87 3.08
C ASP A 18 8.67 15.46 4.55
N VAL A 19 8.16 16.34 5.42
CA VAL A 19 7.97 16.02 6.85
C VAL A 19 7.03 14.84 7.02
N MET A 20 5.91 14.81 6.29
CA MET A 20 4.98 13.69 6.32
C MET A 20 5.63 12.38 5.84
N ASN A 21 6.45 12.46 4.79
CA ASN A 21 7.16 11.30 4.26
C ASN A 21 8.18 10.75 5.27
N ILE A 22 8.96 11.63 5.90
CA ILE A 22 9.94 11.25 6.94
C ILE A 22 9.23 10.58 8.12
N ALA A 23 8.13 11.18 8.60
CA ALA A 23 7.36 10.63 9.71
C ALA A 23 6.74 9.27 9.35
N ALA A 24 6.19 9.12 8.13
CA ALA A 24 5.65 7.86 7.64
C ALA A 24 6.72 6.76 7.52
N CYS A 25 7.93 7.11 7.06
CA CYS A 25 9.07 6.18 7.01
C CYS A 25 9.44 5.65 8.40
N ILE A 26 9.54 6.53 9.40
CA ILE A 26 9.83 6.14 10.79
C ILE A 26 8.74 5.22 11.32
N ALA A 27 7.47 5.58 11.11
CA ALA A 27 6.34 4.79 11.57
C ALA A 27 6.27 3.40 10.91
N VAL A 28 6.58 3.27 9.60
CA VAL A 28 6.66 1.97 8.92
C VAL A 28 7.79 1.12 9.49
N VAL A 29 8.95 1.70 9.78
CA VAL A 29 10.06 0.94 10.39
C VAL A 29 9.64 0.45 11.78
N ALA A 30 9.02 1.32 12.58
CA ALA A 30 8.50 0.95 13.89
C ALA A 30 7.52 -0.23 13.81
N LEU A 31 6.61 -0.25 12.82
CA LEU A 31 5.69 -1.37 12.59
C LEU A 31 6.41 -2.67 12.25
N HIS A 32 7.39 -2.65 11.34
CA HIS A 32 8.02 -3.88 10.86
C HIS A 32 9.05 -4.47 11.82
N VAL A 33 9.59 -3.66 12.72
CA VAL A 33 10.40 -4.16 13.85
C VAL A 33 9.49 -4.82 14.91
N ASN A 34 8.20 -4.51 14.90
CA ASN A 34 7.21 -4.96 15.87
C ASN A 34 6.59 -6.34 15.56
N GLY A 35 7.42 -7.34 15.23
CA GLY A 35 6.93 -8.66 14.81
C GLY A 35 6.21 -9.49 15.89
N GLY A 36 6.24 -9.06 17.15
CA GLY A 36 5.74 -9.81 18.31
C GLY A 36 4.26 -9.64 18.65
N ILE A 37 3.50 -8.80 17.94
CA ILE A 37 2.08 -8.57 18.25
C ILE A 37 1.21 -9.81 18.00
N TRP A 38 1.57 -10.60 16.97
CA TRP A 38 0.74 -11.68 16.43
C TRP A 38 0.71 -12.92 17.33
N GLY A 39 1.58 -12.98 18.35
CA GLY A 39 1.52 -13.95 19.44
C GLY A 39 1.03 -13.28 20.71
N PHE A 40 -0.24 -13.49 21.07
CA PHE A 40 -0.80 -12.91 22.29
C PHE A 40 0.00 -13.36 23.52
N THR A 41 0.57 -12.40 24.24
CA THR A 41 1.21 -12.65 25.53
C THR A 41 0.78 -11.57 26.52
N ARG A 42 0.36 -11.99 27.72
CA ARG A 42 -0.06 -11.06 28.78
C ARG A 42 1.17 -10.49 29.49
N ASN A 43 1.91 -9.61 28.81
CA ASN A 43 3.06 -8.90 29.36
C ASN A 43 3.08 -7.43 28.90
N LEU A 44 3.87 -6.60 29.60
CA LEU A 44 3.99 -5.17 29.26
C LEU A 44 4.56 -4.96 27.85
N ASN A 45 5.44 -5.85 27.40
CA ASN A 45 6.05 -5.78 26.08
C ASN A 45 4.99 -5.85 24.97
N TRP A 46 4.07 -6.82 25.03
CA TRP A 46 2.99 -6.98 24.07
C TRP A 46 2.05 -5.76 24.07
N ALA A 47 1.76 -5.18 25.25
CA ALA A 47 0.98 -3.94 25.32
C ALA A 47 1.68 -2.75 24.64
N ILE A 48 3.00 -2.62 24.80
CA ILE A 48 3.81 -1.59 24.10
C ILE A 48 3.81 -1.85 22.58
N MET A 49 3.91 -3.13 22.17
CA MET A 49 3.85 -3.52 20.76
C MET A 49 2.50 -3.13 20.15
N LEU A 50 1.38 -3.44 20.84
CA LEU A 50 0.03 -3.07 20.43
C LEU A 50 -0.15 -1.55 20.31
N ILE A 51 0.30 -0.79 21.30
CA ILE A 51 0.20 0.68 21.27
C ILE A 51 0.98 1.25 20.09
N THR A 52 2.20 0.78 19.87
CA THR A 52 3.04 1.19 18.74
C THR A 52 2.33 0.91 17.42
N GLU A 53 1.69 -0.25 17.29
CA GLU A 53 0.94 -0.61 16.09
C GLU A 53 -0.23 0.32 15.82
N CYS A 54 -1.08 0.57 16.82
CA CYS A 54 -2.19 1.50 16.70
C CYS A 54 -1.74 2.92 16.34
N VAL A 55 -0.63 3.39 16.91
CA VAL A 55 -0.10 4.75 16.69
C VAL A 55 0.61 4.88 15.35
N CYS A 56 1.20 3.80 14.81
CA CYS A 56 1.97 3.86 13.56
C CYS A 56 1.19 3.38 12.33
N TYR A 57 -0.01 2.80 12.50
CA TYR A 57 -0.81 2.23 11.40
C TYR A 57 -1.14 3.21 10.26
N TRP A 58 -1.17 4.52 10.55
CA TRP A 58 -1.46 5.57 9.57
C TRP A 58 -0.37 5.74 8.49
N ALA A 59 0.81 5.16 8.69
CA ALA A 59 1.95 5.33 7.78
C ALA A 59 1.64 4.89 6.34
N VAL A 60 1.01 3.74 6.18
CA VAL A 60 0.69 3.16 4.87
C VAL A 60 -0.30 4.03 4.07
N PRO A 61 -1.44 4.47 4.63
CA PRO A 61 -2.33 5.44 3.98
C PRO A 61 -1.64 6.74 3.53
N VAL A 62 -0.69 7.25 4.32
CA VAL A 62 0.03 8.49 3.99
C VAL A 62 0.93 8.32 2.76
N PHE A 63 1.57 7.16 2.57
CA PHE A 63 2.32 6.91 1.34
C PHE A 63 1.44 6.95 0.08
N PHE A 64 0.24 6.37 0.14
CA PHE A 64 -0.72 6.46 -0.96
C PHE A 64 -1.21 7.89 -1.18
N MET A 65 -1.44 8.65 -0.11
CA MET A 65 -1.85 10.05 -0.19
C MET A 65 -0.78 10.94 -0.82
N ILE A 66 0.48 10.81 -0.38
CA ILE A 66 1.63 11.54 -0.96
C ILE A 66 1.79 11.17 -2.44
N THR A 67 1.62 9.89 -2.78
CA THR A 67 1.62 9.43 -4.16
C THR A 67 0.52 10.11 -4.98
N GLY A 68 -0.71 10.18 -4.48
CA GLY A 68 -1.80 10.91 -5.14
C GLY A 68 -1.48 12.40 -5.33
N ALA A 69 -1.13 13.09 -4.25
CA ALA A 69 -0.86 14.53 -4.26
C ALA A 69 0.27 14.93 -5.21
N THR A 70 1.32 14.12 -5.30
CA THR A 70 2.49 14.43 -6.14
C THR A 70 2.30 14.04 -7.60
N LEU A 71 1.38 13.11 -7.91
CA LEU A 71 1.25 12.49 -9.22
C LEU A 71 -0.03 12.81 -9.97
N LEU A 72 -1.11 13.23 -9.32
CA LEU A 72 -2.38 13.49 -10.00
C LEU A 72 -2.25 14.51 -11.14
N ASP A 73 -1.42 15.54 -10.94
CA ASP A 73 -1.18 16.59 -11.94
C ASP A 73 0.00 16.29 -12.88
N TYR A 74 0.34 15.02 -13.09
CA TYR A 74 1.46 14.66 -13.97
C TYR A 74 1.25 15.14 -15.42
N ARG A 75 -0.01 15.19 -15.89
CA ARG A 75 -0.36 15.60 -17.26
C ARG A 75 0.02 17.05 -17.59
N LEU A 76 0.12 17.91 -16.58
CA LEU A 76 0.59 19.28 -16.74
C LEU A 76 2.10 19.35 -17.03
N ARG A 77 2.85 18.29 -16.70
CA ARG A 77 4.32 18.26 -16.75
C ARG A 77 4.87 17.35 -17.84
N TYR A 78 4.20 16.25 -18.17
CA TYR A 78 4.66 15.29 -19.18
C TYR A 78 3.55 14.32 -19.62
N SER A 79 3.79 13.60 -20.72
CA SER A 79 2.85 12.62 -21.28
C SER A 79 2.72 11.35 -20.43
N THR A 80 1.60 10.63 -20.58
CA THR A 80 1.32 9.37 -19.86
C THR A 80 2.35 8.27 -20.14
N LYS A 81 2.93 8.23 -21.34
CA LYS A 81 4.01 7.28 -21.66
C LYS A 81 5.25 7.54 -20.81
N VAL A 82 5.65 8.80 -20.69
CA VAL A 82 6.80 9.22 -19.88
C VAL A 82 6.52 9.01 -18.39
N PHE A 83 5.27 9.19 -17.95
CA PHE A 83 4.85 8.85 -16.59
C PHE A 83 5.15 7.39 -16.26
N PHE A 84 4.61 6.44 -17.03
CA PHE A 84 4.81 5.02 -16.76
C PHE A 84 6.28 4.60 -16.81
N GLN A 85 7.05 5.10 -17.78
CA GLN A 85 8.48 4.81 -17.85
C GLN A 85 9.21 5.26 -16.57
N LYS A 86 8.97 6.49 -16.10
CA LYS A 86 9.59 7.00 -14.87
C LYS A 86 9.20 6.17 -13.63
N ARG A 87 7.94 5.73 -13.54
CA ARG A 87 7.48 4.91 -12.40
C ARG A 87 8.06 3.52 -12.45
N PHE A 88 8.04 2.87 -13.61
CA PHE A 88 8.58 1.53 -13.79
C PHE A 88 10.09 1.49 -13.51
N THR A 89 10.86 2.46 -14.00
CA THR A 89 12.30 2.52 -13.72
C THR A 89 12.61 2.78 -12.25
N LYS A 90 11.83 3.61 -11.55
CA LYS A 90 12.09 3.96 -10.14
C LYS A 90 11.57 2.94 -9.13
N THR A 91 10.53 2.18 -9.47
CA THR A 91 9.84 1.28 -8.52
C THR A 91 9.75 -0.15 -9.02
N GLY A 92 9.42 -0.36 -10.30
CA GLY A 92 9.33 -1.69 -10.91
C GLY A 92 10.66 -2.41 -10.99
N ILE A 93 11.73 -1.76 -11.48
CA ILE A 93 13.06 -2.38 -11.57
C ILE A 93 13.59 -2.77 -10.18
N PRO A 94 13.61 -1.87 -9.18
CA PRO A 94 14.00 -2.26 -7.83
C PRO A 94 13.12 -3.37 -7.25
N PHE A 95 11.80 -3.32 -7.45
CA PHE A 95 10.89 -4.35 -6.96
C PHE A 95 11.22 -5.74 -7.52
N VAL A 96 11.43 -5.87 -8.84
CA VAL A 96 11.76 -7.16 -9.45
C VAL A 96 13.12 -7.65 -8.96
N PHE A 97 14.13 -6.79 -8.95
CA PHE A 97 15.47 -7.14 -8.48
C PHE A 97 15.44 -7.64 -7.02
N TRP A 98 14.83 -6.86 -6.12
CA TRP A 98 14.75 -7.22 -4.71
C TRP A 98 13.82 -8.39 -4.43
N SER A 99 12.77 -8.59 -5.22
CA SER A 99 11.92 -9.78 -5.12
C SER A 99 12.70 -11.04 -5.43
N ILE A 100 13.52 -11.04 -6.49
CA ILE A 100 14.39 -12.17 -6.81
C ILE A 100 15.36 -12.42 -5.66
N VAL A 101 16.08 -11.39 -5.20
CA VAL A 101 17.00 -11.51 -4.06
C VAL A 101 16.30 -12.06 -2.81
N SER A 102 15.08 -11.60 -2.52
CA SER A 102 14.30 -12.07 -1.38
C SER A 102 13.90 -13.54 -1.49
N ILE A 103 13.59 -14.04 -2.69
CA ILE A 103 13.27 -15.46 -2.91
C ILE A 103 14.50 -16.33 -2.70
N PHE A 104 15.66 -15.91 -3.22
CA PHE A 104 16.93 -16.60 -2.97
C PHE A 104 17.28 -16.61 -1.47
N TRP A 105 17.16 -15.48 -0.80
CA TRP A 105 17.34 -15.41 0.65
C TRP A 105 16.35 -16.33 1.39
N ALA A 106 15.08 -16.33 0.96
CA ALA A 106 14.03 -17.10 1.59
C ALA A 106 14.30 -18.61 1.53
N VAL A 107 14.79 -19.08 0.39
CA VAL A 107 15.08 -20.51 0.15
C VAL A 107 16.39 -20.95 0.80
N TYR A 108 17.47 -20.19 0.60
CA TYR A 108 18.82 -20.65 0.97
C TYR A 108 19.23 -20.30 2.40
N ILE A 109 18.66 -19.22 2.98
CA ILE A 109 19.11 -18.69 4.28
C ILE A 109 18.02 -18.85 5.32
N SER A 110 16.82 -18.32 5.07
CA SER A 110 15.74 -18.39 6.07
C SER A 110 15.00 -19.72 6.07
N HIS A 111 15.14 -20.52 5.00
CA HIS A 111 14.40 -21.76 4.74
C HIS A 111 12.86 -21.63 4.85
N TYR A 112 12.34 -20.42 4.64
CA TYR A 112 10.92 -20.12 4.69
C TYR A 112 10.17 -20.61 3.44
N LEU A 113 10.85 -20.67 2.29
CA LEU A 113 10.30 -21.23 1.04
C LEU A 113 11.01 -22.53 0.67
N PRO A 114 10.26 -23.54 0.16
CA PRO A 114 10.88 -24.76 -0.33
C PRO A 114 11.72 -24.48 -1.60
N PRO A 115 12.83 -25.21 -1.81
CA PRO A 115 13.69 -25.04 -2.99
C PRO A 115 12.98 -25.24 -4.33
N ASP A 116 11.88 -26.01 -4.33
CA ASP A 116 11.05 -26.30 -5.51
C ASP A 116 10.45 -25.03 -6.16
N VAL A 117 10.41 -23.92 -5.42
CA VAL A 117 9.98 -22.61 -5.94
C VAL A 117 10.90 -22.12 -7.06
N LEU A 118 12.19 -22.51 -7.07
CA LEU A 118 13.13 -22.13 -8.13
C LEU A 118 13.04 -23.00 -9.38
N SER A 119 12.54 -24.23 -9.26
CA SER A 119 12.48 -25.18 -10.38
C SER A 119 11.23 -25.01 -11.24
N ASN A 120 10.15 -24.46 -10.68
CA ASN A 120 8.90 -24.23 -11.38
C ASN A 120 8.67 -22.74 -11.65
N LEU A 121 8.69 -22.34 -12.93
CA LEU A 121 8.48 -20.94 -13.34
C LEU A 121 7.13 -20.37 -12.88
N GLY A 122 6.07 -21.20 -12.87
CA GLY A 122 4.74 -20.76 -12.41
C GLY A 122 4.74 -20.44 -10.91
N VAL A 123 5.38 -21.28 -10.10
CA VAL A 123 5.50 -21.08 -8.65
C VAL A 123 6.45 -19.91 -8.34
N PHE A 124 7.49 -19.73 -9.15
CA PHE A 124 8.40 -18.60 -9.04
C PHE A 124 7.69 -17.26 -9.33
N LEU A 125 6.92 -17.19 -10.41
CA LEU A 125 6.12 -16.01 -10.74
C LEU A 125 5.06 -15.73 -9.68
N ASP A 126 4.40 -16.78 -9.18
CA ASP A 126 3.47 -16.70 -8.07
C ASP A 126 4.15 -16.14 -6.80
N ALA A 127 5.38 -16.57 -6.50
CA ALA A 127 6.15 -16.06 -5.37
C ALA A 127 6.51 -14.57 -5.51
N ILE A 128 6.76 -14.08 -6.73
CA ILE A 128 7.01 -12.66 -6.99
C ILE A 128 5.71 -11.85 -6.87
N VAL A 129 4.65 -12.28 -7.56
CA VAL A 129 3.37 -11.54 -7.63
C VAL A 129 2.69 -11.49 -6.26
N ASN A 130 2.69 -12.61 -5.54
CA ASN A 130 2.13 -12.69 -4.19
C ASN A 130 3.16 -12.37 -3.10
N THR A 131 4.34 -11.85 -3.46
CA THR A 131 5.33 -11.32 -2.51
C THR A 131 5.75 -12.32 -1.43
N LYS A 132 5.78 -13.61 -1.76
CA LYS A 132 6.01 -14.70 -0.80
C LYS A 132 7.43 -14.71 -0.23
N GLY A 133 8.41 -14.15 -0.96
CA GLY A 133 9.79 -14.05 -0.51
C GLY A 133 9.99 -13.11 0.69
N MET A 134 9.16 -12.06 0.81
CA MET A 134 9.21 -11.12 1.92
C MET A 134 7.84 -10.48 2.14
N SER A 135 7.22 -10.75 3.29
CA SER A 135 5.87 -10.29 3.61
C SER A 135 5.70 -8.78 3.48
N ILE A 136 6.73 -7.99 3.81
CA ILE A 136 6.76 -6.53 3.73
C ILE A 136 6.46 -6.00 2.31
N TYR A 137 6.71 -6.81 1.28
CA TYR A 137 6.52 -6.38 -0.12
C TYR A 137 5.05 -6.32 -0.54
N TRP A 138 4.12 -6.76 0.32
CA TRP A 138 2.67 -6.64 0.09
C TRP A 138 2.22 -5.21 -0.27
N PHE A 139 2.99 -4.19 0.10
CA PHE A 139 2.73 -2.79 -0.24
C PHE A 139 2.87 -2.47 -1.75
N PHE A 140 3.71 -3.20 -2.49
CA PHE A 140 4.00 -2.90 -3.90
C PHE A 140 2.83 -3.18 -4.86
N PRO A 141 2.11 -4.32 -4.80
CA PRO A 141 0.97 -4.55 -5.69
C PRO A 141 -0.12 -3.46 -5.60
N PRO A 142 -0.58 -3.02 -4.40
CA PRO A 142 -1.48 -1.88 -4.28
C PRO A 142 -0.90 -0.57 -4.84
N LEU A 143 0.40 -0.33 -4.64
CA LEU A 143 1.08 0.85 -5.19
C LEU A 143 1.08 0.85 -6.73
N PHE A 144 1.33 -0.30 -7.36
CA PHE A 144 1.26 -0.43 -8.80
C PHE A 144 -0.17 -0.28 -9.33
N ALA A 145 -1.16 -0.85 -8.64
CA ALA A 145 -2.57 -0.61 -8.97
C ALA A 145 -2.90 0.89 -8.92
N LEU A 146 -2.42 1.60 -7.90
CA LEU A 146 -2.59 3.06 -7.80
C LEU A 146 -1.94 3.78 -9.01
N TYR A 147 -0.72 3.39 -9.42
CA TYR A 147 -0.08 3.96 -10.60
C TYR A 147 -0.87 3.76 -11.89
N LEU A 148 -1.56 2.63 -12.05
CA LEU A 148 -2.42 2.36 -13.20
C LEU A 148 -3.71 3.19 -13.19
N VAL A 149 -4.25 3.48 -12.00
CA VAL A 149 -5.48 4.27 -11.84
C VAL A 149 -5.24 5.79 -11.93
N ILE A 150 -4.03 6.27 -11.58
CA ILE A 150 -3.70 7.71 -11.64
C ILE A 150 -4.01 8.36 -13.01
N PRO A 151 -3.69 7.77 -14.18
CA PRO A 151 -4.09 8.29 -15.47
C PRO A 151 -5.60 8.48 -15.65
N VAL A 152 -6.42 7.63 -15.02
CA VAL A 152 -7.89 7.76 -15.02
C VAL A 152 -8.31 8.92 -14.12
N PHE A 153 -7.78 8.97 -12.90
CA PHE A 153 -8.09 10.05 -11.95
C PHE A 153 -7.62 11.43 -12.41
N SER A 154 -6.51 11.51 -13.14
CA SER A 154 -6.01 12.74 -13.74
C SER A 154 -6.91 13.32 -14.85
N GLN A 155 -7.99 12.64 -15.24
CA GLN A 155 -9.00 13.18 -16.16
C GLN A 155 -10.13 13.93 -15.45
N ILE A 156 -10.22 13.82 -14.13
CA ILE A 156 -11.22 14.54 -13.34
C ILE A 156 -10.83 16.03 -13.31
N SER A 157 -11.76 16.91 -13.67
CA SER A 157 -11.51 18.36 -13.65
C SER A 157 -11.22 18.85 -12.23
N GLU A 158 -10.34 19.85 -12.10
CA GLU A 158 -9.89 20.33 -10.79
C GLU A 158 -11.06 20.76 -9.89
N ASP A 159 -12.06 21.43 -10.46
CA ASP A 159 -13.25 21.92 -9.74
C ASP A 159 -14.09 20.78 -9.14
N LYS A 160 -14.11 19.62 -9.80
CA LYS A 160 -14.90 18.45 -9.36
C LYS A 160 -14.08 17.50 -8.50
N ARG A 161 -12.75 17.58 -8.59
CA ARG A 161 -11.80 16.66 -7.98
C ARG A 161 -12.00 16.45 -6.48
N LYS A 162 -12.17 17.55 -5.73
CA LYS A 162 -12.41 17.47 -4.28
C LYS A 162 -13.69 16.70 -3.96
N ASN A 163 -14.78 17.03 -4.65
CA ASN A 163 -16.08 16.38 -4.43
C ASN A 163 -16.06 14.92 -4.90
N THR A 164 -15.44 14.61 -6.04
CA THR A 164 -15.34 13.25 -6.56
C THR A 164 -14.51 12.36 -5.65
N PHE A 165 -13.34 12.82 -5.18
CA PHE A 165 -12.54 12.02 -4.25
C PHE A 165 -13.19 11.89 -2.88
N LEU A 166 -13.81 12.95 -2.36
CA LEU A 166 -14.55 12.86 -1.09
C LEU A 166 -15.71 11.86 -1.18
N TYR A 167 -16.47 11.89 -2.28
CA TYR A 167 -17.53 10.92 -2.55
C TYR A 167 -16.99 9.50 -2.64
N GLY A 168 -15.91 9.28 -3.40
CA GLY A 168 -15.25 7.98 -3.51
C GLY A 168 -14.73 7.45 -2.17
N SER A 169 -14.08 8.29 -1.38
CA SER A 169 -13.61 7.95 -0.04
C SER A 169 -14.76 7.67 0.93
N ALA A 170 -15.85 8.42 0.87
CA ALA A 170 -17.03 8.19 1.70
C ALA A 170 -17.69 6.84 1.37
N ILE A 171 -17.84 6.52 0.08
CA ILE A 171 -18.36 5.21 -0.36
C ILE A 171 -17.43 4.09 0.10
N ALA A 172 -16.12 4.23 -0.10
CA ALA A 172 -15.15 3.22 0.34
C ALA A 172 -15.22 3.02 1.86
N PHE A 173 -15.34 4.09 2.64
CA PHE A 173 -15.51 3.98 4.09
C PHE A 173 -16.82 3.27 4.48
N ILE A 174 -17.92 3.60 3.82
CA ILE A 174 -19.22 2.94 4.08
C ILE A 174 -19.14 1.46 3.75
N ILE A 175 -18.61 1.10 2.57
CA ILE A 175 -18.58 -0.30 2.09
C ILE A 175 -17.54 -1.13 2.84
N CYS A 176 -16.37 -0.56 3.14
CA CYS A 176 -15.27 -1.31 3.74
C CYS A 176 -15.28 -1.29 5.28
N SER A 177 -15.95 -0.32 5.91
CA SER A 177 -15.93 -0.17 7.37
C SER A 177 -17.33 -0.24 7.98
N CYS A 178 -18.29 0.57 7.53
CA CYS A 178 -19.62 0.61 8.14
C CYS A 178 -20.47 -0.64 7.82
N LEU A 179 -20.45 -1.09 6.57
CA LEU A 179 -21.28 -2.20 6.10
C LEU A 179 -20.88 -3.55 6.71
N PRO A 180 -19.58 -3.94 6.77
CA PRO A 180 -19.17 -5.19 7.43
C PRO A 180 -19.48 -5.15 8.92
N LEU A 181 -19.29 -3.99 9.58
CA LEU A 181 -19.60 -3.81 11.00
C LEU A 181 -21.10 -3.99 11.25
N LEU A 182 -21.95 -3.36 10.44
CA LEU A 182 -23.41 -3.47 10.56
C LEU A 182 -23.89 -4.92 10.30
N LEU A 183 -23.39 -5.57 9.26
CA LEU A 183 -23.76 -6.95 8.92
C LEU A 183 -23.27 -7.95 9.97
N SER A 184 -22.12 -7.69 10.60
CA SER A 184 -21.63 -8.44 11.76
C SER A 184 -22.60 -8.33 12.95
N PHE A 185 -23.07 -7.12 13.29
CA PHE A 185 -24.10 -6.93 14.32
C PHE A 185 -25.42 -7.63 13.99
N LEU A 186 -25.79 -7.70 12.71
CA LEU A 186 -27.01 -8.36 12.24
C LEU A 186 -26.86 -9.87 12.01
N LYS A 187 -25.68 -10.46 12.22
CA LYS A 187 -25.33 -11.87 11.95
C LYS A 187 -25.66 -12.32 10.52
N VAL A 188 -25.59 -11.40 9.56
CA VAL A 188 -25.75 -11.71 8.14
C VAL A 188 -24.37 -12.01 7.55
N SER A 189 -24.22 -13.14 6.87
CA SER A 189 -22.97 -13.53 6.23
C SER A 189 -22.66 -12.57 5.07
N PHE A 190 -21.60 -11.77 5.24
CA PHE A 190 -21.11 -10.86 4.20
C PHE A 190 -19.93 -11.49 3.47
N ASN A 191 -20.10 -11.79 2.19
CA ASN A 191 -19.06 -12.43 1.38
C ASN A 191 -18.18 -11.36 0.74
N MET A 192 -17.08 -10.97 1.39
CA MET A 192 -16.08 -10.03 0.86
C MET A 192 -14.74 -10.70 0.57
N PRO A 193 -14.62 -11.47 -0.53
CA PRO A 193 -13.33 -12.01 -0.96
C PRO A 193 -12.44 -10.95 -1.66
N VAL A 194 -12.95 -9.75 -1.93
CA VAL A 194 -12.31 -8.75 -2.80
C VAL A 194 -11.27 -7.89 -2.07
N ILE A 195 -11.30 -7.80 -0.74
CA ILE A 195 -10.36 -6.99 0.05
C ILE A 195 -9.50 -7.93 0.91
N GLY A 196 -8.62 -8.71 0.27
CA GLY A 196 -7.39 -9.30 0.83
C GLY A 196 -7.38 -9.81 2.28
N GLY A 197 -8.52 -10.18 2.85
CA GLY A 197 -8.71 -10.48 4.27
C GLY A 197 -9.32 -11.86 4.40
N GLY A 198 -8.60 -12.86 3.90
CA GLY A 198 -8.97 -14.27 4.00
C GLY A 198 -9.18 -14.74 5.44
N ASP A 199 -8.75 -13.99 6.45
CA ASP A 199 -8.79 -14.40 7.86
C ASP A 199 -9.76 -13.58 8.72
N THR A 200 -10.41 -12.52 8.18
CA THR A 200 -11.27 -11.65 9.02
C THR A 200 -12.61 -12.27 9.38
N ALA A 201 -13.11 -13.22 8.58
CA ALA A 201 -14.33 -13.97 8.90
C ALA A 201 -14.11 -14.94 10.08
N ASP A 202 -12.89 -15.47 10.25
CA ASP A 202 -12.57 -16.44 11.30
C ASP A 202 -12.25 -15.78 12.65
N ILE A 203 -11.74 -14.54 12.64
CA ILE A 203 -11.44 -13.79 13.87
C ILE A 203 -12.72 -13.36 14.61
N PHE A 204 -13.79 -12.99 13.92
CA PHE A 204 -15.06 -12.63 14.58
C PHE A 204 -15.87 -13.86 15.03
N SER A 205 -15.70 -15.02 14.38
CA SER A 205 -16.33 -16.27 14.79
C SER A 205 -15.69 -16.85 16.06
N SER A 206 -14.36 -16.75 16.18
CA SER A 206 -13.61 -17.26 17.34
C SER A 206 -13.67 -16.37 18.60
N ALA A 207 -14.11 -15.11 18.48
CA ALA A 207 -14.24 -14.20 19.62
C ALA A 207 -15.59 -14.32 20.37
N ILE A 208 -16.56 -15.07 19.85
CA ILE A 208 -17.92 -15.22 20.41
C ILE A 208 -18.17 -16.65 20.94
N THR A 209 -17.16 -17.53 20.94
CA THR A 209 -17.24 -18.88 21.53
C THR A 209 -16.24 -19.02 22.68
#